data_AF-A0A7U5GUE3-F1
#
_entry.id   AF-A0A7U5GUE3-F1
#
_cell.length_a   1.000
_cell.length_b   1.000
_cell.length_c   1.000
_cell.angle_alpha   90.00
_cell.angle_beta   90.00
_cell.angle_gamma   90.00
#
_symmetry.space_group_name_H-M   'P 1'
#
loop_
_entity.id
_entity.type
_entity.pdbx_description
1 polymer ?
#
loop_
_entity_poly.entity_id
_entity_poly.type
_entity_poly.pdbx_seq_one_letter_code
_entity_poly.pdbx_strand_id
1 'polypeptide(L)'
;MNNENKAEALINAITVPSHLSDKAVSLAKQFVKSRMMDGFTIAEFCKSNGISTKTWYGFMEDEHFQDYLQQIQDAVIPTDEREAYEKIKKKIMQIADKQNPSVKEIELFTDTFAYVVEADKRERMDALGLTEEAVKASSFRTIEEKKASLLSRLKGD
;
A
#
# COMPACT_ATOMS: atom_id res chain seq x y z
N MET A 1 30.43 -0.70 -10.03
CA MET A 1 29.19 -1.19 -10.70
C MET A 1 28.03 -0.89 -9.77
N ASN A 2 27.11 -0.01 -10.16
CA ASN A 2 25.95 0.38 -9.37
C ASN A 2 24.99 -0.81 -9.16
N ASN A 3 24.41 -0.94 -7.96
CA ASN A 3 23.43 -1.98 -7.64
C ASN A 3 22.19 -1.93 -8.57
N GLU A 4 21.82 -0.74 -9.07
CA GLU A 4 20.74 -0.56 -10.06
C GLU A 4 20.98 -1.35 -11.36
N ASN A 5 22.21 -1.38 -11.86
CA ASN A 5 22.54 -2.09 -13.11
C ASN A 5 22.51 -3.62 -12.95
N LYS A 6 22.70 -4.14 -11.73
CA LYS A 6 22.57 -5.58 -11.47
C LYS A 6 21.11 -5.99 -11.36
N ALA A 7 20.27 -5.20 -10.68
CA ALA A 7 18.85 -5.46 -10.58
C ALA A 7 18.17 -5.44 -11.96
N GLU A 8 18.48 -4.47 -12.82
CA GLU A 8 17.94 -4.42 -14.18
C GLU A 8 18.36 -5.61 -15.06
N ALA A 9 19.60 -6.08 -14.92
CA ALA A 9 20.07 -7.27 -15.63
C ALA A 9 19.32 -8.55 -15.19
N LEU A 10 19.05 -8.69 -13.88
CA LEU A 10 18.35 -9.84 -13.31
C LEU A 10 16.85 -9.84 -13.68
N ILE A 11 16.19 -8.68 -13.63
CA ILE A 11 14.79 -8.50 -14.04
C ILE A 11 14.58 -8.86 -15.52
N ASN A 12 15.56 -8.53 -16.37
CA ASN A 12 15.48 -8.81 -17.80
C ASN A 12 15.90 -10.23 -18.19
N ALA A 13 16.55 -10.97 -17.29
CA ALA A 13 16.94 -12.36 -17.51
C ALA A 13 15.80 -13.37 -17.28
N ILE A 14 14.70 -12.95 -16.63
CA ILE A 14 13.57 -13.83 -16.32
C ILE A 14 12.69 -14.01 -17.56
N THR A 15 12.40 -15.27 -17.88
CA THR A 15 11.53 -15.66 -18.99
C THR A 15 10.13 -15.08 -18.81
N VAL A 16 9.70 -14.30 -19.80
CA VAL A 16 8.37 -13.71 -19.84
C VAL A 16 7.34 -14.80 -20.18
N PRO A 17 6.30 -15.01 -19.37
CA PRO A 17 5.22 -15.92 -19.71
C PRO A 17 4.51 -15.47 -21.00
N SER A 18 4.32 -16.38 -21.95
CA SER A 18 3.70 -16.12 -23.26
C SER A 18 2.24 -15.67 -23.20
N HIS A 19 1.58 -15.84 -22.05
CA HIS A 19 0.18 -15.50 -21.82
C HIS A 19 -0.02 -14.11 -21.22
N LEU A 20 1.05 -13.44 -20.79
CA LEU A 20 0.97 -12.10 -20.22
C LEU A 20 1.08 -11.04 -21.31
N SER A 21 0.23 -10.02 -21.24
CA SER A 21 0.34 -8.85 -22.10
C SER A 21 1.62 -8.07 -21.83
N ASP A 22 2.21 -7.45 -22.85
CA ASP A 22 3.40 -6.59 -22.71
C ASP A 22 3.20 -5.48 -21.65
N LYS A 23 1.96 -5.01 -21.52
CA LYS A 23 1.57 -4.02 -20.51
C LYS A 23 1.69 -4.60 -19.09
N ALA A 24 1.21 -5.83 -18.87
CA ALA A 24 1.34 -6.50 -17.58
C ALA A 24 2.82 -6.74 -17.23
N VAL A 25 3.61 -7.22 -18.20
CA VAL A 25 5.05 -7.46 -18.03
C VAL A 25 5.78 -6.16 -17.65
N SER A 26 5.51 -5.05 -18.34
CA SER A 26 6.09 -3.74 -18.01
C SER A 26 5.72 -3.28 -16.61
N LEU A 27 4.45 -3.45 -16.22
CA LEU A 27 3.97 -3.08 -14.89
C LEU A 27 4.62 -3.91 -13.79
N ALA A 28 4.81 -5.22 -13.98
CA ALA A 28 5.48 -6.08 -13.01
C ALA A 28 6.94 -5.64 -12.76
N LYS A 29 7.68 -5.35 -13.84
CA LYS A 29 9.07 -4.88 -13.74
C LYS A 29 9.18 -3.51 -13.07
N GLN A 30 8.29 -2.57 -13.43
CA GLN A 30 8.22 -1.25 -12.81
C GLN A 30 7.82 -1.34 -11.34
N PHE A 31 6.90 -2.23 -10.99
CA PHE A 31 6.48 -2.42 -9.60
C PHE A 31 7.64 -2.86 -8.71
N VAL A 32 8.43 -3.84 -9.15
CA VAL A 32 9.61 -4.31 -8.38
C VAL A 32 10.65 -3.21 -8.26
N LYS A 33 10.93 -2.47 -9.35
CA LYS A 33 11.86 -1.33 -9.32
C LYS A 33 11.41 -0.21 -8.38
N SER A 34 10.14 0.18 -8.43
CA SER A 34 9.57 1.20 -7.54
C SER A 34 9.53 0.74 -6.08
N ARG A 35 9.34 -0.55 -5.82
CA ARG A 35 9.33 -1.12 -4.48
C ARG A 35 10.73 -1.17 -3.85
N MET A 36 11.79 -1.30 -4.64
CA MET A 36 13.18 -1.22 -4.15
C MET A 36 13.64 0.20 -3.81
N MET A 37 13.13 1.20 -4.52
CA MET A 37 13.57 2.60 -4.44
C MET A 37 12.84 3.40 -3.35
N ASP A 38 12.51 2.75 -2.22
CA ASP A 38 11.68 3.21 -1.10
C ASP A 38 10.15 3.25 -1.33
N GLY A 39 9.44 2.49 -0.47
CA GLY A 39 8.21 2.92 0.19
C GLY A 39 6.93 3.19 -0.62
N PHE A 40 6.89 2.96 -1.93
CA PHE A 40 5.70 3.28 -2.73
C PHE A 40 4.48 2.44 -2.31
N THR A 41 3.38 3.11 -1.97
CA THR A 41 2.08 2.46 -1.79
C THR A 41 1.52 1.99 -3.14
N ILE A 42 0.70 0.94 -3.15
CA ILE A 42 0.03 0.47 -4.38
C ILE A 42 -0.78 1.59 -5.05
N ALA A 43 -1.37 2.48 -4.25
CA ALA A 43 -2.12 3.64 -4.75
C ALA A 43 -1.23 4.63 -5.52
N GLU A 44 -0.04 4.94 -5.01
CA GLU A 44 0.92 5.82 -5.68
C GLU A 44 1.55 5.16 -6.91
N PHE A 45 1.79 3.85 -6.84
CA PHE A 45 2.23 3.07 -8.01
C PHE A 45 1.17 3.11 -9.12
N CYS A 46 -0.10 2.89 -8.77
CA CYS A 46 -1.20 2.94 -9.73
C CYS A 46 -1.32 4.34 -10.36
N LYS A 47 -1.23 5.39 -9.53
CA LYS A 47 -1.29 6.79 -9.98
C LYS A 47 -0.13 7.16 -10.90
N SER A 48 1.09 6.75 -10.60
CA SER A 48 2.28 7.03 -11.42
C SER A 48 2.28 6.30 -12.76
N ASN A 49 1.65 5.12 -12.83
CA ASN A 49 1.54 4.34 -14.06
C ASN A 49 0.22 4.53 -14.81
N GLY A 50 -0.62 5.48 -14.38
CA GLY A 50 -1.89 5.78 -15.03
C GLY A 50 -2.88 4.61 -15.05
N ILE A 51 -2.81 3.71 -14.06
CA ILE A 51 -3.71 2.57 -13.91
C ILE A 51 -4.60 2.75 -12.68
N SER A 52 -5.79 2.16 -12.70
CA SER A 52 -6.63 2.12 -11.50
C SER A 52 -6.15 1.00 -10.57
N THR A 53 -6.38 1.16 -9.27
CA THR A 53 -6.14 0.08 -8.28
C THR A 53 -6.92 -1.17 -8.62
N LYS A 54 -8.16 -1.04 -9.12
CA LYS A 54 -8.97 -2.18 -9.61
C LYS A 54 -8.28 -2.93 -10.75
N THR A 55 -7.68 -2.21 -11.70
CA THR A 55 -6.94 -2.83 -12.82
C THR A 55 -5.71 -3.57 -12.31
N TRP A 56 -5.00 -3.01 -11.33
CA TRP A 56 -3.87 -3.67 -10.69
C TRP A 56 -4.28 -4.96 -9.96
N TYR A 57 -5.33 -4.92 -9.15
CA TYR A 57 -5.84 -6.11 -8.47
C TYR A 57 -6.38 -7.16 -9.46
N GLY A 58 -6.96 -6.73 -10.60
CA GLY A 58 -7.36 -7.66 -11.67
C GLY A 58 -6.18 -8.41 -12.29
N PHE A 59 -4.98 -7.81 -12.38
CA PHE A 59 -3.77 -8.55 -12.76
C PHE A 59 -3.31 -9.50 -11.66
N MET A 60 -3.49 -9.11 -10.39
CA MET A 60 -3.15 -9.98 -9.25
C MET A 60 -4.10 -11.17 -9.10
N GLU A 61 -5.24 -11.21 -9.79
CA GLU A 61 -6.11 -12.40 -9.85
C GLU A 61 -5.60 -13.46 -10.84
N ASP A 62 -4.68 -13.10 -11.74
CA ASP A 62 -4.05 -14.02 -12.68
C ASP A 62 -2.84 -14.71 -12.02
N GLU A 63 -2.93 -16.03 -11.83
CA GLU A 63 -1.86 -16.86 -11.24
C GLU A 63 -0.54 -16.72 -12.02
N HIS A 64 -0.58 -16.60 -13.34
CA HIS A 64 0.63 -16.44 -14.15
C HIS A 64 1.30 -15.09 -13.94
N PHE A 65 0.52 -14.05 -13.68
CA PHE A 65 1.04 -12.73 -13.35
C PHE A 65 1.67 -12.72 -11.96
N GLN A 66 1.03 -13.35 -10.98
CA GLN A 66 1.58 -13.49 -9.63
C GLN A 66 2.89 -14.26 -9.62
N ASP A 67 2.95 -15.41 -10.29
CA ASP A 67 4.16 -16.23 -10.39
C ASP A 67 5.31 -15.45 -11.03
N TYR A 68 5.03 -14.72 -12.12
CA TYR A 68 6.03 -13.90 -12.78
C TYR A 68 6.52 -12.76 -11.88
N LEU A 69 5.60 -12.07 -11.20
CA LEU A 69 5.94 -11.02 -10.26
C LEU A 69 6.81 -11.53 -9.11
N GLN A 70 6.50 -12.72 -8.59
CA GLN A 70 7.26 -13.35 -7.53
C GLN A 70 8.66 -13.77 -7.99
N GLN A 71 8.80 -14.34 -9.18
CA GLN A 71 10.11 -14.65 -9.76
C GLN A 71 10.98 -13.39 -9.92
N ILE A 72 10.38 -12.27 -10.34
CA ILE A 72 11.10 -10.99 -10.43
C ILE A 72 11.51 -10.51 -9.04
N GLN A 73 10.64 -10.59 -8.04
CA GLN A 73 10.98 -10.19 -6.68
C GLN A 73 12.10 -11.05 -6.07
N ASP A 74 12.02 -12.37 -6.23
CA ASP A 74 13.01 -13.30 -5.68
C ASP A 74 14.38 -13.20 -6.37
N ALA A 75 14.42 -12.82 -7.65
CA ALA A 75 15.67 -12.55 -8.36
C ALA A 75 16.35 -11.23 -7.91
N VAL A 76 15.55 -10.30 -7.40
CA VAL A 76 15.97 -8.92 -7.14
C VAL A 76 16.26 -8.67 -5.66
N ILE A 77 15.54 -9.35 -4.75
CA ILE A 77 15.75 -9.29 -3.31
C ILE A 77 16.64 -10.47 -2.91
N PRO A 78 17.88 -10.23 -2.44
CA PRO A 78 18.75 -11.29 -1.95
C PRO A 78 18.05 -12.10 -0.85
N THR A 79 18.21 -13.43 -0.88
CA THR A 79 17.57 -14.35 0.08
C THR A 79 17.85 -13.95 1.54
N ASP A 80 19.05 -13.43 1.81
CA ASP A 80 19.47 -12.94 3.13
C ASP A 80 18.63 -11.77 3.65
N GLU A 81 18.22 -10.85 2.77
CA GLU A 81 17.39 -9.70 3.12
C GLU A 81 15.94 -10.14 3.40
N ARG A 82 15.44 -11.12 2.64
CA ARG A 82 14.12 -11.72 2.86
C ARG A 82 14.06 -12.44 4.22
N GLU A 83 15.11 -13.19 4.56
CA GLU A 83 15.22 -13.82 5.88
C GLU A 83 15.32 -12.81 7.02
N ALA A 84 16.05 -11.71 6.83
CA ALA A 84 16.14 -10.64 7.80
C ALA A 84 14.77 -9.97 8.02
N TYR A 85 14.03 -9.72 6.94
CA TYR A 85 12.68 -9.16 7.00
C TYR A 85 11.70 -10.07 7.76
N GLU A 86 11.70 -11.38 7.47
CA GLU A 86 10.87 -12.36 8.20
C GLU A 86 11.22 -12.41 9.70
N LYS A 87 12.51 -12.35 10.06
CA LYS A 87 12.96 -12.28 11.46
C LYS A 87 12.44 -11.02 12.17
N ILE A 88 12.48 -9.87 11.48
CA ILE A 88 11.96 -8.60 12.02
C ILE A 88 10.45 -8.66 12.18
N LYS A 89 9.71 -9.13 11.16
CA LYS A 89 8.26 -9.26 11.20
C LYS A 89 7.79 -10.12 12.36
N LYS A 90 8.46 -11.25 12.61
CA LYS A 90 8.18 -12.11 13.76
C LYS A 90 8.42 -11.40 15.10
N LYS A 91 9.48 -10.60 15.22
CA LYS A 91 9.73 -9.77 16.41
C LYS A 91 8.67 -8.69 16.61
N ILE A 92 8.23 -8.04 15.53
CA ILE A 92 7.20 -7.00 15.60
C ILE A 92 5.87 -7.62 16.05
N MET A 93 5.51 -8.81 15.57
CA MET A 93 4.33 -9.51 16.08
C MET A 93 4.38 -9.77 17.60
N GLN A 94 5.56 -10.11 18.15
CA GLN A 94 5.73 -10.32 19.59
C GLN A 94 5.53 -9.04 20.42
N ILE A 95 5.60 -7.85 19.80
CA ILE A 95 5.28 -6.58 20.47
C ILE A 95 3.79 -6.55 20.87
N ALA A 96 2.90 -7.16 20.07
CA ALA A 96 1.46 -7.19 20.35
C ALA A 96 1.14 -7.94 21.65
N ASP A 97 1.93 -8.96 22.00
CA ASP A 97 1.73 -9.78 23.20
C ASP A 97 2.44 -9.20 24.44
N LYS A 98 3.20 -8.11 24.28
CA LYS A 98 3.97 -7.49 25.36
C LYS A 98 3.04 -6.68 26.26
N GLN A 99 3.15 -6.88 27.58
CA GLN A 99 2.27 -6.22 28.56
C GLN A 99 2.46 -4.69 28.64
N ASN A 100 3.67 -4.20 28.39
CA ASN A 100 4.03 -2.78 28.36
C ASN A 100 4.99 -2.51 27.19
N PRO A 101 4.49 -2.41 25.95
CA PRO A 101 5.30 -2.04 24.81
C PRO A 101 5.65 -0.54 24.88
N SER A 102 6.87 -0.19 24.47
CA SER A 102 7.30 1.21 24.40
C SER A 102 6.63 1.94 23.22
N VAL A 103 6.53 3.26 23.28
CA VAL A 103 5.90 4.07 22.23
C VAL A 103 6.50 3.79 20.84
N LYS A 104 7.83 3.67 20.75
CA LYS A 104 8.52 3.35 19.50
C LYS A 104 8.21 1.93 18.98
N GLU A 105 8.00 0.97 19.88
CA GLU A 105 7.63 -0.40 19.50
C GLU A 105 6.18 -0.45 18.98
N ILE A 106 5.28 0.35 19.57
CA ILE A 106 3.89 0.49 19.10
C ILE A 106 3.87 1.18 17.73
N GLU A 107 4.60 2.28 17.55
CA GLU A 107 4.75 2.97 16.25
C GLU A 107 5.23 2.00 15.17
N LEU A 108 6.30 1.25 15.45
CA LEU A 108 6.82 0.25 14.52
C LEU A 108 5.80 -0.83 14.16
N PHE A 109 4.99 -1.28 15.13
CA PHE A 109 3.91 -2.23 14.88
C PHE A 109 2.81 -1.62 14.00
N THR A 110 2.34 -0.42 14.34
CA THR A 110 1.29 0.27 13.59
C THR A 110 1.73 0.60 12.17
N ASP A 111 2.97 1.03 11.95
CA ASP A 111 3.52 1.31 10.63
C ASP A 111 3.64 0.04 9.78
N THR A 112 4.15 -1.05 10.38
CA THR A 112 4.32 -2.33 9.67
C THR A 112 2.99 -2.95 9.27
N PHE A 113 1.95 -2.78 10.10
CA PHE A 113 0.62 -3.34 9.89
C PHE A 113 -0.43 -2.29 9.52
N ALA A 114 -0.02 -1.13 9.00
CA ALA A 114 -0.92 -0.02 8.68
C ALA A 114 -2.05 -0.44 7.72
N TYR A 115 -1.77 -1.36 6.80
CA TYR A 115 -2.76 -1.91 5.87
C TYR A 115 -3.88 -2.70 6.58
N VAL A 116 -3.59 -3.36 7.71
CA VAL A 116 -4.59 -4.09 8.52
C VAL A 116 -5.49 -3.08 9.23
N VAL A 117 -4.89 -2.03 9.79
CA VAL A 117 -5.62 -0.96 10.48
C VAL A 117 -6.55 -0.23 9.51
N GLU A 118 -6.09 0.07 8.30
CA GLU A 118 -6.91 0.71 7.26
C GLU A 118 -8.00 -0.21 6.70
N ALA A 119 -7.78 -1.54 6.71
CA ALA A 119 -8.80 -2.51 6.33
C ALA A 119 -9.89 -2.64 7.41
N ASP A 120 -9.51 -2.79 8.68
CA ASP A 120 -10.45 -2.82 9.82
C ASP A 120 -11.24 -1.51 9.92
N LYS A 121 -10.60 -0.37 9.66
CA LYS A 121 -11.28 0.92 9.56
C LYS A 121 -12.31 0.93 8.43
N ARG A 122 -12.01 0.38 7.27
CA ARG A 122 -12.97 0.26 6.15
C ARG A 122 -14.13 -0.65 6.51
N GLU A 123 -13.88 -1.83 7.06
CA GLU A 123 -14.94 -2.75 7.50
C GLU A 123 -15.85 -2.13 8.56
N ARG A 124 -15.28 -1.38 9.51
CA ARG A 124 -16.07 -0.64 10.52
C ARG A 124 -16.84 0.52 9.90
N MET A 125 -16.28 1.24 8.92
CA MET A 125 -16.99 2.30 8.20
C MET A 125 -18.18 1.73 7.41
N ASP A 126 -18.00 0.59 6.76
CA ASP A 126 -19.05 -0.13 6.05
C ASP A 126 -20.13 -0.63 7.03
N ALA A 127 -19.74 -1.20 8.16
CA ALA A 127 -20.66 -1.65 9.22
C ALA A 127 -21.45 -0.51 9.85
N LEU A 128 -20.89 0.71 9.88
CA LEU A 128 -21.55 1.92 10.35
C LEU A 128 -22.35 2.65 9.27
N GLY A 129 -22.36 2.14 8.03
CA GLY A 129 -23.05 2.76 6.89
C GLY A 129 -22.48 4.12 6.48
N LEU A 130 -21.22 4.41 6.82
CA LEU A 130 -20.54 5.65 6.47
C LEU A 130 -19.83 5.46 5.13
N THR A 131 -20.45 5.92 4.04
CA THR A 131 -19.76 6.00 2.73
C THR A 131 -18.65 7.06 2.79
N GLU A 132 -17.57 6.89 2.01
CA GLU A 132 -16.44 7.85 1.95
C GLU A 132 -16.88 9.30 1.67
N GLU A 133 -18.03 9.47 1.02
CA GLU A 133 -18.66 10.76 0.73
C GLU A 133 -19.25 11.43 1.98
N ALA A 134 -19.77 10.65 2.95
CA ALA A 134 -20.30 11.16 4.21
C ALA A 134 -19.19 11.64 5.15
N VAL A 135 -18.03 10.98 5.14
CA VAL A 135 -16.86 11.35 5.98
C VAL A 135 -16.16 12.60 5.46
N LYS A 136 -16.12 12.82 4.14
CA LYS A 136 -15.67 14.11 3.58
C LYS A 136 -16.67 15.24 3.80
N ALA A 137 -17.96 14.92 3.95
CA ALA A 137 -19.02 15.89 4.22
C ALA A 137 -19.21 16.23 5.71
N SER A 138 -18.65 15.44 6.64
CA SER A 138 -18.65 15.79 8.07
C SER A 138 -17.62 16.88 8.35
N SER A 139 -17.97 18.07 7.88
CA SER A 139 -17.40 19.36 8.22
C SER A 139 -16.92 19.39 9.67
N PHE A 140 -15.59 19.43 9.84
CA PHE A 140 -14.86 19.71 11.09
C PHE A 140 -15.15 21.10 11.67
N ARG A 141 -16.29 21.70 11.32
CA ARG A 141 -16.67 23.01 11.84
C ARG A 141 -17.10 22.89 13.29
N THR A 142 -16.44 23.66 14.15
CA THR A 142 -16.82 23.81 15.55
C THR A 142 -18.26 24.37 15.62
N ILE A 143 -18.92 24.18 16.76
CA ILE A 143 -20.30 24.66 16.97
C ILE A 143 -20.39 26.17 16.70
N GLU A 144 -19.32 26.92 16.98
CA GLU A 144 -19.21 28.35 16.73
C GLU A 144 -19.18 28.69 15.24
N GLU A 145 -18.45 27.92 14.42
CA GLU A 145 -18.41 28.11 12.97
C GLU A 145 -19.75 27.76 12.29
N LYS A 146 -20.47 26.77 12.82
CA LYS A 146 -21.84 26.45 12.38
C LYS A 146 -22.81 27.58 12.74
N LYS A 147 -22.69 28.15 13.95
CA LYS A 147 -23.50 29.28 14.40
C LYS A 147 -23.25 30.54 13.55
N ALA A 148 -21.99 30.84 13.25
CA ALA A 148 -21.62 31.98 12.41
C ALA A 148 -22.15 31.81 10.98
N SER A 149 -22.05 30.62 10.40
CA SER A 149 -22.57 30.32 9.06
C SER A 149 -24.11 30.35 8.98
N LEU A 150 -24.80 30.02 10.07
CA LEU A 150 -26.25 30.12 10.15
C LEU A 150 -26.69 31.58 10.33
N LEU A 151 -26.00 32.36 11.16
CA LEU A 151 -26.25 33.78 11.33
C LEU A 151 -25.97 34.58 10.05
N SER A 152 -24.95 34.21 9.27
CA SER A 152 -24.67 34.85 7.98
C SER A 152 -25.75 34.54 6.94
N ARG A 153 -26.34 33.35 6.98
CA ARG A 153 -27.49 32.97 6.13
C ARG A 153 -28.78 33.64 6.58
N LEU A 154 -28.97 33.82 7.89
CA LEU A 154 -30.16 34.48 8.45
C LEU A 154 -30.14 36.01 8.25
N LYS A 155 -28.96 36.61 8.05
CA LYS A 155 -28.77 38.03 7.69
C LYS A 155 -28.70 38.27 6.18
N GLY A 156 -28.98 37.24 5.39
CA GLY A 156 -29.07 37.30 3.93
C GLY A 156 -30.50 37.30 3.44
N ASP A 157 -31.31 38.20 4.01
CA ASP A 157 -32.24 39.14 3.35
C ASP A 157 -32.34 40.37 4.27
#